data_AF-A0A1F3VDT7-F1
#
_entry.id   AF-A0A1F3VDT7-F1
#
_cell.length_a   1.000
_cell.length_b   1.000
_cell.length_c   1.000
_cell.angle_alpha   90.00
_cell.angle_beta   90.00
_cell.angle_gamma   90.00
#
_symmetry.space_group_name_H-M   'P 1'
#
loop_
_entity.id
_entity.type
_entity.pdbx_description
1 polymer ?
#
loop_
_entity_poly.entity_id
_entity_poly.type
_entity_poly.pdbx_seq_one_letter_code
_entity_poly.pdbx_strand_id
1 'polypeptide(L)'
;MKQRIVYPLFLFLFCSSIWASYQNYYYGEKFEDIQNGNLTNITLKDYLHQVLDSYHLTDDHSYDQIGSSCICEKDDRTCFHHLSFDYSTARKKIFGYLHLEQIQEAYYINCVYCQHLLGPSNFPEGPIPGVDIIPNSRFINTEHTWPQSRFSNTYPHTLQKSDLHALYPTSPGINTTRNNLEFGEVAFISTTTCPGTKVGYLDTTQATRYFEPPDMHKGNVARSIFYFSTRYGLNISDTEEAFLKKWHQLDPVDEFEKWRHEEIFKIQKVRNPYVDHPWMVELIEDF
;
A
#
# COMPACT_ATOMS: atom_id res chain seq x y z
N MET A 1 -37.40 -35.53 18.27
CA MET A 1 -36.69 -35.67 16.98
C MET A 1 -35.64 -34.56 16.93
N LYS A 2 -34.36 -34.96 16.87
CA LYS A 2 -33.17 -34.10 16.89
C LYS A 2 -33.06 -33.28 15.60
N GLN A 3 -32.43 -32.11 15.65
CA GLN A 3 -31.38 -31.74 14.71
C GLN A 3 -30.45 -30.72 15.38
N ARG A 4 -29.27 -31.20 15.81
CA ARG A 4 -28.13 -30.36 16.17
C ARG A 4 -27.39 -30.07 14.87
N ILE A 5 -27.26 -28.79 14.55
CA ILE A 5 -26.41 -28.33 13.45
C ILE A 5 -24.96 -28.49 13.92
N VAL A 6 -24.20 -29.34 13.24
CA VAL A 6 -22.77 -29.54 13.45
C VAL A 6 -22.07 -28.76 12.34
N TYR A 7 -21.35 -27.69 12.69
CA TYR A 7 -20.44 -27.02 11.77
C TYR A 7 -19.15 -27.86 11.66
N PRO A 8 -18.62 -28.11 10.46
CA PRO A 8 -17.35 -28.79 10.31
C PRO A 8 -16.24 -27.88 10.81
N LEU A 9 -15.48 -28.36 11.80
CA LEU A 9 -14.22 -27.77 12.23
C LEU A 9 -13.22 -27.96 11.08
N PHE A 10 -13.03 -26.92 10.26
CA PHE A 10 -11.93 -26.89 9.31
C PHE A 10 -10.63 -26.74 10.10
N LEU A 11 -9.89 -27.85 10.22
CA LEU A 11 -8.49 -27.82 10.64
C LEU A 11 -7.71 -27.10 9.53
N PHE A 12 -7.43 -25.81 9.72
CA PHE A 12 -6.44 -25.10 8.93
C PHE A 12 -5.06 -25.66 9.31
N LEU A 13 -4.55 -26.59 8.50
CA LEU A 13 -3.14 -26.90 8.47
C LEU A 13 -2.42 -25.63 8.01
N PHE A 14 -1.75 -24.96 8.94
CA PHE A 14 -0.84 -23.84 8.67
C PHE A 14 0.25 -24.30 7.70
N CYS A 15 0.04 -24.09 6.40
CA CYS A 15 1.09 -24.11 5.40
C CYS A 15 1.76 -22.72 5.35
N SER A 16 2.16 -22.17 6.50
CA SER A 16 2.69 -20.81 6.60
C SER A 16 4.21 -20.74 6.48
N SER A 17 4.94 -21.84 6.73
CA SER A 17 6.40 -21.81 6.81
C SER A 17 7.09 -21.67 5.45
N ILE A 18 6.50 -22.22 4.39
CA ILE A 18 7.08 -22.19 3.04
C ILE A 18 6.79 -20.86 2.33
N TRP A 19 5.61 -20.27 2.54
CA TRP A 19 5.26 -18.98 1.93
C TRP A 19 6.06 -17.83 2.55
N ALA A 20 6.25 -17.84 3.87
CA ALA A 20 7.07 -16.85 4.56
C ALA A 20 8.55 -16.88 4.12
N SER A 21 9.10 -18.04 3.73
CA SER A 21 10.49 -18.10 3.25
C SER A 21 10.70 -17.44 1.89
N TYR A 22 9.72 -17.51 0.98
CA TYR A 22 9.86 -16.90 -0.34
C TYR A 22 9.77 -15.37 -0.32
N GLN A 23 9.03 -14.78 0.63
CA GLN A 23 8.98 -13.33 0.79
C GLN A 23 10.35 -12.76 1.19
N ASN A 24 11.05 -13.47 2.08
CA ASN A 24 12.39 -13.09 2.55
C ASN A 24 13.40 -13.03 1.39
N TYR A 25 13.26 -13.90 0.38
CA TYR A 25 14.20 -13.97 -0.74
C TYR A 25 14.28 -12.68 -1.55
N TYR A 26 13.18 -11.94 -1.64
CA TYR A 26 13.13 -10.66 -2.36
C TYR A 26 14.15 -9.64 -1.85
N TYR A 27 14.45 -9.65 -0.54
CA TYR A 27 15.29 -8.63 0.08
C TYR A 27 16.79 -8.88 -0.08
N GLY A 28 17.19 -9.95 -0.76
CA GLY A 28 18.61 -10.26 -0.98
C GLY A 28 19.32 -10.81 0.26
N GLU A 29 20.57 -11.23 0.08
CA GLU A 29 21.36 -11.94 1.10
C GLU A 29 21.51 -11.17 2.43
N LYS A 30 21.57 -9.83 2.39
CA LYS A 30 21.73 -9.03 3.62
C LYS A 30 20.44 -8.94 4.43
N PHE A 31 19.36 -9.55 3.98
CA PHE A 31 18.15 -9.68 4.80
C PHE A 31 18.45 -10.37 6.14
N GLU A 32 19.37 -11.35 6.17
CA GLU A 32 19.81 -11.98 7.42
C GLU A 32 20.46 -10.98 8.38
N ASP A 33 21.23 -10.02 7.86
CA ASP A 33 21.81 -8.94 8.67
C ASP A 33 20.71 -8.02 9.24
N ILE A 34 19.63 -7.78 8.50
CA ILE A 34 18.47 -7.04 9.03
C ILE A 34 17.85 -7.82 10.20
N GLN A 35 17.61 -9.13 10.03
CA GLN A 35 17.00 -9.97 11.07
C GLN A 35 17.86 -10.06 12.34
N ASN A 36 19.19 -10.04 12.18
CA ASN A 36 20.13 -10.06 13.29
C ASN A 36 20.35 -8.67 13.94
N GLY A 37 19.74 -7.61 13.41
CA GLY A 37 19.91 -6.24 13.90
C GLY A 37 21.30 -5.65 13.62
N ASN A 38 22.01 -6.19 12.63
CA ASN A 38 23.36 -5.73 12.26
C ASN A 38 23.33 -4.46 11.39
N LEU A 39 22.17 -4.12 10.81
CA LEU A 39 21.97 -2.89 10.05
C LEU A 39 21.34 -1.82 10.94
N THR A 40 21.98 -0.66 10.99
CA THR A 40 21.46 0.52 11.70
C THR A 40 20.45 1.29 10.85
N ASN A 41 19.55 2.04 11.49
CA ASN A 41 18.49 2.86 10.89
C ASN A 41 18.75 3.40 9.46
N ILE A 42 19.62 4.41 9.31
CA ILE A 42 19.83 5.06 8.01
C ILE A 42 20.33 4.07 6.95
N THR A 43 21.17 3.13 7.38
CA THR A 43 21.69 2.06 6.53
C THR A 43 20.61 1.09 6.09
N LEU A 44 19.62 0.81 6.95
CA LEU A 44 18.51 -0.08 6.61
C LEU A 44 17.60 0.56 5.55
N LYS A 45 17.21 1.83 5.71
CA LYS A 45 16.39 2.54 4.73
C LYS A 45 17.10 2.64 3.38
N ASP A 46 18.37 3.02 3.36
CA ASP A 46 19.18 3.08 2.13
C ASP A 46 19.32 1.71 1.46
N TYR A 47 19.46 0.64 2.25
CA TYR A 47 19.52 -0.72 1.73
C TYR A 47 18.19 -1.14 1.11
N LEU A 48 17.06 -0.89 1.79
CA LEU A 48 15.73 -1.18 1.25
C LEU A 48 15.47 -0.36 -0.02
N HIS A 49 15.87 0.91 -0.05
CA HIS A 49 15.82 1.73 -1.25
C HIS A 49 16.58 1.08 -2.41
N GLN A 50 17.82 0.64 -2.17
CA GLN A 50 18.64 -0.05 -3.16
C GLN A 50 17.96 -1.32 -3.68
N VAL A 51 17.42 -2.16 -2.80
CA VAL A 51 16.70 -3.38 -3.19
C VAL A 51 15.53 -3.04 -4.09
N LEU A 52 14.67 -2.10 -3.68
CA LEU A 52 13.45 -1.73 -4.40
C LEU A 52 13.72 -1.06 -5.76
N ASP A 53 14.90 -0.46 -5.95
CA ASP A 53 15.30 0.21 -7.19
C ASP A 53 16.12 -0.67 -8.15
N SER A 54 16.51 -1.88 -7.71
CA SER A 54 17.40 -2.77 -8.44
C SER A 54 16.67 -3.81 -9.28
N TYR A 55 17.43 -4.48 -10.16
CA TYR A 55 17.02 -5.74 -10.76
C TYR A 55 17.21 -6.89 -9.78
N HIS A 56 16.31 -7.85 -9.85
CA HIS A 56 16.29 -9.08 -9.09
C HIS A 56 16.52 -10.26 -10.02
N LEU A 57 17.45 -11.14 -9.67
CA LEU A 57 17.64 -12.44 -10.32
C LEU A 57 17.20 -13.52 -9.33
N THR A 58 16.12 -14.22 -9.66
CA THR A 58 15.57 -15.27 -8.80
C THR A 58 16.49 -16.48 -8.73
N ASP A 59 16.51 -17.10 -7.56
CA ASP A 59 17.04 -18.45 -7.34
C ASP A 59 16.00 -19.25 -6.55
N ASP A 60 15.61 -20.42 -7.06
CA ASP A 60 14.44 -21.19 -6.60
C ASP A 60 14.51 -21.60 -5.11
N HIS A 61 15.68 -21.45 -4.46
CA HIS A 61 15.92 -21.85 -3.08
C HIS A 61 16.85 -20.88 -2.31
N SER A 62 17.07 -19.67 -2.80
CA SER A 62 17.95 -18.71 -2.13
C SER A 62 17.47 -17.26 -2.33
N TYR A 63 18.11 -16.32 -1.62
CA TYR A 63 17.82 -14.91 -1.77
C TYR A 63 18.08 -14.42 -3.20
N ASP A 64 17.24 -13.50 -3.68
CA ASP A 64 17.41 -12.84 -4.96
C ASP A 64 18.79 -12.17 -5.02
N GLN A 65 19.47 -12.30 -6.16
CA GLN A 65 20.67 -11.51 -6.41
C GLN A 65 20.24 -10.11 -6.86
N ILE A 66 20.57 -9.11 -6.04
CA ILE A 66 20.25 -7.70 -6.27
C ILE A 66 21.35 -7.05 -7.11
N GLY A 67 20.99 -6.47 -8.26
CA GLY A 67 21.96 -5.94 -9.21
C GLY A 67 21.47 -4.76 -10.04
N SER A 68 22.39 -4.08 -10.73
CA SER A 68 22.10 -2.91 -11.56
C SER A 68 21.60 -3.23 -12.97
N SER A 69 21.66 -4.50 -13.39
CA SER A 69 21.16 -4.95 -14.69
C SER A 69 20.85 -6.44 -14.69
N CYS A 70 19.98 -6.87 -15.60
CA CYS A 70 19.78 -8.29 -15.88
C CYS A 70 20.98 -8.84 -16.68
N ILE A 71 21.84 -9.62 -16.03
CA ILE A 71 22.88 -10.40 -16.71
C ILE A 71 22.36 -11.83 -16.86
N CYS A 72 21.51 -12.05 -17.86
CA CYS A 72 20.96 -13.38 -18.16
C CYS A 72 21.99 -14.22 -18.94
N GLU A 73 23.05 -14.68 -18.27
CA GLU A 73 23.90 -15.74 -18.80
C GLU A 73 23.29 -17.11 -18.42
N LYS A 74 22.65 -17.75 -19.41
CA LYS A 74 22.03 -19.09 -19.39
C LYS A 74 20.64 -19.22 -18.73
N ASP A 75 19.64 -19.13 -19.61
CA ASP A 75 18.39 -19.92 -19.78
C ASP A 75 17.50 -20.41 -18.61
N ASP A 76 17.76 -20.17 -17.32
CA ASP A 76 16.83 -20.66 -16.28
C ASP A 76 16.63 -19.75 -15.05
N ARG A 77 17.18 -18.52 -15.03
CA ARG A 77 16.93 -17.55 -13.95
C ARG A 77 15.99 -16.45 -14.41
N THR A 78 14.86 -16.27 -13.72
CA THR A 78 13.92 -15.19 -14.04
C THR A 78 14.45 -13.86 -13.50
N CYS A 79 14.83 -12.95 -14.39
CA CYS A 79 15.22 -11.60 -14.01
C CYS A 79 14.00 -10.67 -14.04
N PHE A 80 13.81 -9.83 -13.03
CA PHE A 80 12.74 -8.83 -12.99
C PHE A 80 13.17 -7.53 -12.28
N HIS A 81 12.33 -6.51 -12.41
CA HIS A 81 12.45 -5.22 -11.71
C HIS A 81 11.04 -4.61 -11.63
N HIS A 82 10.88 -3.50 -10.89
CA HIS A 82 9.60 -2.80 -10.77
C HIS A 82 9.04 -2.40 -12.15
N LEU A 83 7.88 -2.97 -12.49
CA LEU A 83 7.17 -2.67 -13.72
C LEU A 83 6.31 -1.41 -13.58
N SER A 84 6.58 -0.42 -14.43
CA SER A 84 5.74 0.78 -14.57
C SER A 84 4.59 0.51 -15.55
N PHE A 85 3.42 1.08 -15.26
CA PHE A 85 2.29 1.10 -16.18
C PHE A 85 1.91 2.54 -16.57
N ASP A 86 1.05 2.68 -17.57
CA ASP A 86 0.31 3.92 -17.71
C ASP A 86 -0.76 4.05 -16.59
N TYR A 87 -1.20 5.28 -16.34
CA TYR A 87 -2.11 5.54 -15.24
C TYR A 87 -3.51 4.91 -15.44
N SER A 88 -3.97 4.74 -16.67
CA SER A 88 -5.25 4.09 -16.95
C SER A 88 -5.20 2.60 -16.58
N THR A 89 -4.11 1.93 -16.96
CA THR A 89 -3.85 0.53 -16.60
C THR A 89 -3.77 0.34 -15.08
N ALA A 90 -3.06 1.21 -14.36
CA ALA A 90 -3.03 1.16 -12.89
C ALA A 90 -4.43 1.32 -12.28
N ARG A 91 -5.24 2.25 -12.78
CA ARG A 91 -6.62 2.46 -12.31
C ARG A 91 -7.53 1.26 -12.59
N LYS A 92 -7.37 0.57 -13.73
CA LYS A 92 -8.08 -0.69 -13.98
C LYS A 92 -7.72 -1.75 -12.95
N LYS A 93 -6.43 -1.86 -12.57
CA LYS A 93 -6.01 -2.80 -11.52
C LYS A 93 -6.56 -2.44 -10.14
N ILE A 94 -6.63 -1.15 -9.79
CA ILE A 94 -7.24 -0.73 -8.53
C ILE A 94 -8.74 -1.02 -8.53
N PHE A 95 -9.50 -0.48 -9.48
CA PHE A 95 -10.97 -0.55 -9.42
C PHE A 95 -11.57 -1.85 -9.93
N GLY A 96 -10.92 -2.48 -10.92
CA GLY A 96 -11.44 -3.66 -11.60
C GLY A 96 -10.84 -4.97 -11.11
N TYR A 97 -9.99 -4.93 -10.08
CA TYR A 97 -9.37 -6.13 -9.50
C TYR A 97 -9.06 -6.00 -8.00
N LEU A 98 -8.10 -5.16 -7.60
CA LEU A 98 -7.56 -5.12 -6.23
C LEU A 98 -8.56 -4.63 -5.18
N HIS A 99 -9.51 -3.78 -5.55
CA HIS A 99 -10.57 -3.28 -4.65
C HIS A 99 -11.97 -3.61 -5.17
N LEU A 100 -12.06 -4.59 -6.08
CA LEU A 100 -13.32 -5.05 -6.64
C LEU A 100 -13.85 -6.23 -5.84
N GLU A 101 -14.96 -6.03 -5.15
CA GLU A 101 -15.65 -7.08 -4.41
C GLU A 101 -16.89 -7.52 -5.19
N GLN A 102 -17.08 -8.83 -5.33
CA GLN A 102 -18.30 -9.39 -5.91
C GLN A 102 -19.23 -9.85 -4.78
N ILE A 103 -20.42 -9.27 -4.72
CA ILE A 103 -21.46 -9.65 -3.75
C ILE A 103 -22.69 -10.05 -4.56
N GLN A 104 -23.06 -11.33 -4.48
CA GLN A 104 -24.07 -11.94 -5.34
C GLN A 104 -23.71 -11.73 -6.83
N GLU A 105 -24.58 -11.09 -7.60
CA GLU A 105 -24.41 -10.86 -9.04
C GLU A 105 -23.88 -9.46 -9.37
N ALA A 106 -23.52 -8.66 -8.37
CA ALA A 106 -23.07 -7.28 -8.55
C ALA A 106 -21.65 -7.07 -7.98
N TYR A 107 -20.98 -6.07 -8.56
CA TYR A 107 -19.66 -5.66 -8.13
C TYR A 107 -19.72 -4.36 -7.34
N TYR A 108 -18.82 -4.26 -6.38
CA TYR A 108 -18.73 -3.16 -5.44
C TYR A 108 -17.28 -2.74 -5.24
N ILE A 109 -17.07 -1.49 -4.87
CA ILE A 109 -15.77 -0.96 -4.48
C ILE A 109 -15.93 -0.20 -3.16
N ASN A 110 -15.09 -0.52 -2.20
CA ASN A 110 -15.07 0.19 -0.92
C ASN A 110 -14.28 1.51 -1.06
N CYS A 111 -14.89 2.62 -0.67
CA CYS A 111 -14.21 3.90 -0.53
C CYS A 111 -13.43 3.95 0.79
N VAL A 112 -12.10 3.85 0.74
CA VAL A 112 -11.28 3.61 1.94
C VAL A 112 -11.36 4.73 2.99
N TYR A 113 -11.51 5.99 2.57
CA TYR A 113 -11.66 7.13 3.49
C TYR A 113 -13.11 7.40 3.91
N CYS A 114 -14.09 6.73 3.30
CA CYS A 114 -15.48 6.91 3.68
C CYS A 114 -16.15 5.66 4.23
N GLN A 115 -15.49 4.50 4.15
CA GLN A 115 -16.05 3.21 4.57
C GLN A 115 -17.41 2.95 3.92
N HIS A 116 -17.55 3.41 2.67
CA HIS A 116 -18.78 3.31 1.91
C HIS A 116 -18.55 2.35 0.75
N LEU A 117 -19.34 1.29 0.73
CA LEU A 117 -19.35 0.32 -0.34
C LEU A 117 -20.20 0.85 -1.50
N LEU A 118 -19.57 1.09 -2.65
CA LEU A 118 -20.20 1.67 -3.83
C LEU A 118 -20.47 0.59 -4.87
N GLY A 119 -21.74 0.35 -5.19
CA GLY A 119 -22.19 -0.60 -6.21
C GLY A 119 -23.06 0.07 -7.27
N PRO A 120 -23.75 -0.70 -8.13
CA PRO A 120 -24.46 -0.16 -9.30
C PRO A 120 -25.44 0.99 -8.98
N SER A 121 -26.15 0.93 -7.86
CA SER A 121 -27.11 1.96 -7.43
C SER A 121 -26.46 3.33 -7.13
N ASN A 122 -25.15 3.37 -6.88
CA ASN A 122 -24.43 4.61 -6.61
C ASN A 122 -23.98 5.32 -7.89
N PHE A 123 -24.11 4.68 -9.06
CA PHE A 123 -23.66 5.18 -10.35
C PHE A 123 -24.87 5.34 -11.31
N PRO A 124 -25.65 6.43 -11.20
CA PRO A 124 -26.79 6.67 -12.07
C PRO A 124 -26.42 6.91 -13.53
N GLU A 125 -25.14 7.18 -13.82
CA GLU A 125 -24.62 7.43 -15.17
C GLU A 125 -23.17 6.93 -15.32
N GLY A 126 -22.81 6.53 -16.54
CA GLY A 126 -21.47 6.09 -16.89
C GLY A 126 -21.12 4.67 -16.39
N PRO A 127 -19.84 4.28 -16.50
CA PRO A 127 -19.39 2.95 -16.10
C PRO A 127 -19.55 2.71 -14.61
N ILE A 128 -20.09 1.54 -14.26
CA ILE A 128 -20.23 1.04 -12.89
C ILE A 128 -19.04 0.13 -12.53
N PRO A 129 -18.84 -0.23 -11.24
CA PRO A 129 -17.84 -1.21 -10.85
C PRO A 129 -17.96 -2.54 -11.61
N GLY A 130 -16.82 -3.10 -12.02
CA GLY A 130 -16.76 -4.36 -12.76
C GLY A 130 -15.33 -4.73 -13.14
N VAL A 131 -15.14 -5.99 -13.55
CA VAL A 131 -13.83 -6.54 -13.90
C VAL A 131 -13.18 -5.70 -15.00
N ASP A 132 -11.94 -5.25 -14.76
CA ASP A 132 -11.15 -4.40 -15.66
C ASP A 132 -11.84 -3.08 -16.10
N ILE A 133 -12.86 -2.63 -15.37
CA ILE A 133 -13.55 -1.35 -15.61
C ILE A 133 -13.00 -0.27 -14.68
N ILE A 134 -12.82 0.94 -15.24
CA ILE A 134 -12.64 2.18 -14.46
C ILE A 134 -14.03 2.78 -14.28
N PRO A 135 -14.60 2.81 -13.07
CA PRO A 135 -15.90 3.39 -12.82
C PRO A 135 -15.90 4.90 -13.07
N ASN A 136 -17.08 5.48 -13.25
CA ASN A 136 -17.23 6.90 -13.49
C ASN A 136 -16.60 7.74 -12.36
N SER A 137 -15.64 8.60 -12.72
CA SER A 137 -14.86 9.40 -11.78
C SER A 137 -15.66 10.46 -11.03
N ARG A 138 -16.91 10.74 -11.47
CA ARG A 138 -17.84 11.60 -10.74
C ARG A 138 -18.24 11.00 -9.38
N PHE A 139 -18.17 9.68 -9.22
CA PHE A 139 -18.63 8.99 -8.01
C PHE A 139 -17.49 8.35 -7.23
N ILE A 140 -16.39 7.97 -7.88
CA ILE A 140 -15.20 7.42 -7.22
C ILE A 140 -13.91 7.86 -7.91
N ASN A 141 -12.94 8.33 -7.13
CA ASN A 141 -11.63 8.77 -7.59
C ASN A 141 -10.53 7.82 -7.09
N THR A 142 -9.35 7.96 -7.70
CA THR A 142 -8.13 7.29 -7.26
C THR A 142 -7.38 8.26 -6.35
N GLU A 143 -7.24 7.89 -5.09
CA GLU A 143 -6.35 8.54 -4.12
C GLU A 143 -4.90 8.18 -4.45
N HIS A 144 -4.03 9.18 -4.41
CA HIS A 144 -2.59 8.99 -4.36
C HIS A 144 -2.12 9.21 -2.93
N THR A 145 -1.98 8.15 -2.13
CA THR A 145 -1.64 8.27 -0.70
C THR A 145 -0.40 9.14 -0.51
N TRP A 146 0.66 8.95 -1.32
CA TRP A 146 1.68 9.98 -1.50
C TRP A 146 1.24 10.97 -2.60
N PRO A 147 1.05 12.26 -2.33
CA PRO A 147 0.42 13.17 -3.29
C PRO A 147 1.34 13.45 -4.48
N GLN A 148 0.75 13.51 -5.69
CA GLN A 148 1.49 13.71 -6.94
C GLN A 148 2.35 14.99 -6.95
N SER A 149 1.93 16.04 -6.24
CA SER A 149 2.69 17.30 -6.15
C SER A 149 3.99 17.17 -5.33
N ARG A 150 4.18 16.07 -4.60
CA ARG A 150 5.37 15.77 -3.80
C ARG A 150 6.20 14.63 -4.41
N PHE A 151 5.99 14.29 -5.68
CA PHE A 151 6.78 13.26 -6.35
C PHE A 151 8.26 13.66 -6.47
N SER A 152 9.12 12.65 -6.45
CA SER A 152 10.55 12.81 -6.69
C SER A 152 10.80 13.28 -8.12
N ASN A 153 11.75 14.19 -8.27
CA ASN A 153 12.22 14.65 -9.58
C ASN A 153 13.28 13.71 -10.19
N THR A 154 13.80 12.73 -9.43
CA THR A 154 14.81 11.77 -9.92
C THR A 154 14.19 10.57 -10.63
N TYR A 155 12.88 10.34 -10.47
CA TYR A 155 12.16 9.21 -11.04
C TYR A 155 11.15 9.64 -12.11
N PRO A 156 10.89 8.81 -13.13
CA PRO A 156 9.83 9.08 -14.10
C PRO A 156 8.47 9.28 -13.42
N HIS A 157 7.76 10.34 -13.80
CA HIS A 157 6.45 10.65 -13.22
C HIS A 157 5.45 9.50 -13.42
N THR A 158 5.51 8.77 -14.53
CA THR A 158 4.61 7.63 -14.80
C THR A 158 4.84 6.46 -13.84
N LEU A 159 6.08 6.20 -13.44
CA LEU A 159 6.43 5.14 -12.49
C LEU A 159 5.77 5.41 -11.15
N GLN A 160 6.00 6.60 -10.59
CA GLN A 160 5.43 7.06 -9.33
C GLN A 160 3.90 7.15 -9.37
N LYS A 161 3.33 7.66 -10.47
CA LYS A 161 1.88 7.84 -10.63
C LYS A 161 1.12 6.52 -10.73
N SER A 162 1.77 5.47 -11.23
CA SER A 162 1.17 4.14 -11.48
C SER A 162 1.54 3.10 -10.43
N ASP A 163 2.30 3.46 -9.39
CA ASP A 163 2.66 2.56 -8.30
C ASP A 163 1.43 2.21 -7.46
N LEU A 164 0.98 0.96 -7.60
CA LEU A 164 -0.24 0.48 -6.96
C LEU A 164 -0.14 0.49 -5.44
N HIS A 165 1.04 0.40 -4.81
CA HIS A 165 1.16 0.47 -3.35
C HIS A 165 0.72 1.83 -2.77
N ALA A 166 0.66 2.87 -3.61
CA ALA A 166 0.21 4.21 -3.24
C ALA A 166 -1.18 4.59 -3.77
N LEU A 167 -1.90 3.69 -4.44
CA LEU A 167 -3.21 3.99 -5.02
C LEU A 167 -4.36 3.30 -4.28
N TYR A 168 -5.40 4.07 -3.96
CA TYR A 168 -6.61 3.57 -3.30
C TYR A 168 -7.91 4.17 -3.85
N PRO A 169 -9.04 3.46 -3.80
CA PRO A 169 -10.34 4.01 -4.16
C PRO A 169 -10.86 4.97 -3.09
N THR A 170 -11.26 6.17 -3.47
CA THR A 170 -11.82 7.15 -2.54
C THR A 170 -12.92 8.00 -3.17
N SER A 171 -13.71 8.73 -2.38
CA SER A 171 -14.73 9.62 -2.94
C SER A 171 -14.09 10.86 -3.56
N PRO A 172 -14.65 11.42 -4.65
CA PRO A 172 -14.09 12.63 -5.27
C PRO A 172 -14.00 13.82 -4.31
N GLY A 173 -15.04 14.04 -3.50
CA GLY A 173 -15.08 15.13 -2.53
C GLY A 173 -14.03 14.99 -1.44
N ILE A 174 -13.80 13.77 -0.92
CA ILE A 174 -12.77 13.58 0.11
C ILE A 174 -11.36 13.64 -0.47
N ASN A 175 -11.13 13.15 -1.69
CA ASN A 175 -9.85 13.30 -2.39
C ASN A 175 -9.51 14.78 -2.60
N THR A 176 -10.47 15.59 -3.06
CA THR A 176 -10.30 17.04 -3.18
C THR A 176 -10.02 17.70 -1.83
N THR A 177 -10.69 17.27 -0.76
CA THR A 177 -10.46 17.81 0.59
C THR A 177 -9.09 17.43 1.13
N ARG A 178 -8.64 16.20 0.86
CA ARG A 178 -7.32 15.67 1.24
C ARG A 178 -6.22 16.47 0.54
N ASN A 179 -6.36 16.75 -0.75
CA ASN A 179 -5.39 17.49 -1.55
C ASN A 179 -3.96 16.92 -1.37
N ASN A 180 -3.05 17.70 -0.80
CA ASN A 180 -1.67 17.35 -0.47
C ASN A 180 -1.39 17.52 1.03
N LEU A 181 -2.44 17.56 1.86
CA LEU A 181 -2.29 17.69 3.30
C LEU A 181 -1.52 16.49 3.86
N GLU A 182 -0.65 16.79 4.82
CA GLU A 182 0.03 15.76 5.61
C GLU A 182 -0.97 15.01 6.48
N PHE A 183 -0.63 13.78 6.80
CA PHE A 183 -1.39 12.97 7.72
C PHE A 183 -1.10 13.32 9.18
N GLY A 184 -2.15 13.35 10.00
CA GLY A 184 -2.01 13.60 11.43
C GLY A 184 -3.33 13.46 12.18
N GLU A 185 -3.27 13.35 13.50
CA GLU A 185 -4.47 13.25 14.33
C GLU A 185 -5.08 14.63 14.58
N VAL A 186 -6.30 14.82 14.07
CA VAL A 186 -6.99 16.11 14.10
C VAL A 186 -7.71 16.26 15.44
N ALA A 187 -7.19 17.13 16.29
CA ALA A 187 -7.85 17.51 17.55
C ALA A 187 -8.94 18.58 17.32
N PHE A 188 -8.73 19.50 16.37
CA PHE A 188 -9.66 20.59 16.05
C PHE A 188 -10.17 20.45 14.62
N ILE A 189 -11.37 19.88 14.48
CA ILE A 189 -11.99 19.57 13.20
C ILE A 189 -12.45 20.84 12.49
N SER A 190 -11.96 21.06 11.27
CA SER A 190 -12.47 22.08 10.36
C SER A 190 -13.53 21.52 9.40
N THR A 191 -13.42 20.24 9.04
CA THR A 191 -14.29 19.58 8.07
C THR A 191 -14.37 18.08 8.35
N THR A 192 -15.57 17.54 8.29
CA THR A 192 -15.83 16.10 8.28
C THR A 192 -16.84 15.82 7.17
N THR A 193 -16.42 15.05 6.17
CA THR A 193 -17.27 14.71 5.02
C THR A 193 -17.63 13.23 4.99
N CYS A 194 -16.89 12.40 5.71
CA CYS A 194 -17.08 10.95 5.75
C CYS A 194 -16.89 10.38 7.16
N PRO A 195 -17.53 9.26 7.51
CA PRO A 195 -17.38 8.62 8.81
C PRO A 195 -15.92 8.29 9.13
N GLY A 196 -15.44 8.73 10.30
CA GLY A 196 -14.07 8.48 10.77
C GLY A 196 -13.00 9.38 10.16
N THR A 197 -13.28 10.06 9.04
CA THR A 197 -12.32 10.98 8.41
C THR A 197 -12.46 12.40 8.94
N LYS A 198 -11.33 13.01 9.28
CA LYS A 198 -11.28 14.39 9.77
C LYS A 198 -10.26 15.20 9.00
N VAL A 199 -10.55 16.48 8.81
CA VAL A 199 -9.56 17.46 8.37
C VAL A 199 -9.60 18.63 9.32
N GLY A 200 -8.43 19.11 9.73
CA GLY A 200 -8.35 20.18 10.72
C GLY A 200 -6.95 20.36 11.25
N TYR A 201 -6.82 20.76 12.51
CA TYR A 201 -5.56 21.16 13.12
C TYR A 201 -5.20 20.25 14.31
N LEU A 202 -3.91 20.11 14.59
CA LEU A 202 -3.41 19.37 15.76
C LEU A 202 -3.70 20.14 17.06
N ASP A 203 -3.68 21.47 17.01
CA ASP A 203 -4.03 22.36 18.11
C ASP A 203 -4.61 23.70 17.61
N THR A 204 -5.03 24.58 18.53
CA THR A 204 -5.62 25.90 18.20
C THR A 204 -4.61 26.96 17.76
N THR A 205 -3.31 26.68 17.87
CA THR A 205 -2.21 27.62 17.60
C THR A 205 -1.53 27.36 16.25
N GLN A 206 -1.68 26.14 15.71
CA GLN A 206 -1.11 25.75 14.44
C GLN A 206 -1.98 26.17 13.24
N ALA A 207 -1.33 26.69 12.20
CA ALA A 207 -1.98 27.08 10.96
C ALA A 207 -2.02 25.94 9.90
N THR A 208 -1.23 24.88 10.10
CA THR A 208 -1.15 23.74 9.18
C THR A 208 -2.34 22.82 9.39
N ARG A 209 -3.00 22.45 8.28
CA ARG A 209 -4.09 21.48 8.29
C ARG A 209 -3.55 20.07 8.03
N TYR A 210 -4.13 19.10 8.70
CA TYR A 210 -3.83 17.69 8.59
C TYR A 210 -5.07 16.91 8.18
N PHE A 211 -4.84 15.77 7.53
CA PHE A 211 -5.85 14.79 7.19
C PHE A 211 -5.73 13.57 8.10
N GLU A 212 -6.82 13.20 8.77
CA GLU A 212 -6.92 11.97 9.57
C GLU A 212 -7.85 10.99 8.84
N PRO A 213 -7.36 9.85 8.33
CA PRO A 213 -8.20 8.82 7.73
C PRO A 213 -8.95 8.04 8.83
N PRO A 214 -9.93 7.20 8.48
CA PRO A 214 -10.61 6.34 9.45
C PRO A 214 -9.63 5.36 10.10
N ASP A 215 -9.90 4.98 11.35
CA ASP A 215 -8.98 4.15 12.15
C ASP A 215 -8.55 2.86 11.47
N MET A 216 -9.48 2.17 10.79
CA MET A 216 -9.23 0.91 10.07
C MET A 216 -8.37 1.05 8.80
N HIS A 217 -7.93 2.25 8.47
CA HIS A 217 -7.10 2.50 7.28
C HIS A 217 -5.82 3.28 7.63
N LYS A 218 -5.60 3.59 8.90
CA LYS A 218 -4.45 4.38 9.37
C LYS A 218 -3.12 3.65 9.14
N GLY A 219 -3.06 2.36 9.38
CA GLY A 219 -1.87 1.53 9.19
C GLY A 219 -1.56 1.29 7.72
N ASN A 220 -2.60 1.12 6.89
CA ASN A 220 -2.48 1.05 5.43
C ASN A 220 -1.84 2.33 4.87
N VAL A 221 -2.29 3.51 5.33
CA VAL A 221 -1.68 4.80 4.99
C VAL A 221 -0.23 4.86 5.45
N ALA A 222 0.06 4.48 6.70
CA ALA A 222 1.41 4.47 7.26
C ALA A 222 2.38 3.66 6.39
N ARG A 223 2.08 2.38 6.14
CA ARG A 223 2.92 1.50 5.34
C ARG A 223 3.03 1.91 3.88
N SER A 224 1.97 2.51 3.30
CA SER A 224 2.01 3.08 1.96
C SER A 224 2.97 4.27 1.86
N ILE A 225 2.93 5.18 2.84
CA ILE A 225 3.81 6.36 2.89
C ILE A 225 5.27 5.96 3.17
N PHE A 226 5.52 5.10 4.16
CA PHE A 226 6.87 4.59 4.46
C PHE A 226 7.50 3.91 3.25
N TYR A 227 6.72 3.08 2.54
CA TYR A 227 7.15 2.47 1.29
C TYR A 227 7.51 3.50 0.25
N PHE A 228 6.65 4.50 0.02
CA PHE A 228 6.88 5.48 -1.04
C PHE A 228 8.11 6.35 -0.75
N SER A 229 8.30 6.75 0.52
CA SER A 229 9.49 7.49 0.94
C SER A 229 10.76 6.66 0.70
N THR A 230 10.75 5.39 1.10
CA THR A 230 11.88 4.46 0.92
C THR A 230 12.15 4.18 -0.56
N ARG A 231 11.12 3.84 -1.34
CA ARG A 231 11.23 3.49 -2.77
C ARG A 231 11.79 4.64 -3.59
N TYR A 232 11.38 5.87 -3.30
CA TYR A 232 11.70 7.04 -4.13
C TYR A 232 12.68 8.02 -3.49
N GLY A 233 13.26 7.68 -2.33
CA GLY A 233 14.27 8.48 -1.65
C GLY A 233 13.73 9.85 -1.21
N LEU A 234 12.52 9.87 -0.65
CA LEU A 234 11.83 11.09 -0.22
C LEU A 234 11.75 11.13 1.30
N ASN A 235 11.73 12.34 1.87
CA ASN A 235 11.59 12.53 3.31
C ASN A 235 10.14 12.77 3.72
N ILE A 236 9.79 12.30 4.91
CA ILE A 236 8.56 12.60 5.63
C ILE A 236 8.86 13.72 6.65
N SER A 237 7.87 14.56 6.98
CA SER A 237 8.05 15.52 8.06
C SER A 237 8.05 14.80 9.41
N ASP A 238 8.87 15.23 10.37
CA ASP A 238 8.94 14.60 11.72
C ASP A 238 7.56 14.45 12.37
N THR A 239 6.66 15.42 12.12
CA THR A 239 5.29 15.41 12.66
C THR A 239 4.43 14.33 11.99
N GLU A 240 4.43 14.28 10.66
CA GLU A 240 3.70 13.27 9.90
C GLU A 240 4.25 11.86 10.24
N GLU A 241 5.57 11.68 10.27
CA GLU A 241 6.22 10.42 10.60
C GLU A 241 5.83 9.90 12.00
N ALA A 242 5.82 10.77 13.01
CA ALA A 242 5.42 10.38 14.36
C ALA A 242 3.99 9.83 14.41
N PHE A 243 3.05 10.44 13.66
CA PHE A 243 1.69 9.91 13.55
C PHE A 243 1.65 8.60 12.77
N LEU A 244 2.39 8.47 11.66
CA LEU A 244 2.41 7.26 10.86
C LEU A 244 2.99 6.07 11.64
N LYS A 245 4.04 6.26 12.45
CA LYS A 245 4.60 5.20 13.31
C LYS A 245 3.59 4.75 14.36
N LYS A 246 2.91 5.70 15.01
CA LYS A 246 1.81 5.39 15.93
C LYS A 246 0.70 4.60 15.24
N TRP A 247 0.29 5.01 14.04
CA TRP A 247 -0.77 4.38 13.28
C TRP A 247 -0.42 2.97 12.79
N HIS A 248 0.82 2.76 12.38
CA HIS A 248 1.35 1.44 12.03
C HIS A 248 1.20 0.42 13.17
N GLN A 249 1.41 0.85 14.42
CA GLN A 249 1.25 0.00 15.60
C GLN A 249 -0.21 -0.23 15.98
N LEU A 250 -1.07 0.79 15.82
CA LEU A 250 -2.49 0.71 16.19
C LEU A 250 -3.35 -0.05 15.17
N ASP A 251 -2.93 -0.06 13.89
CA ASP A 251 -3.60 -0.75 12.78
C ASP A 251 -2.60 -1.72 12.09
N PRO A 252 -2.37 -2.91 12.68
CA PRO A 252 -1.46 -3.91 12.13
C PRO A 252 -1.89 -4.41 10.75
N VAL A 253 -0.95 -4.99 10.00
CA VAL A 253 -1.24 -5.58 8.68
C VAL A 253 -2.32 -6.64 8.79
N ASP A 254 -3.41 -6.44 8.05
CA ASP A 254 -4.53 -7.39 7.96
C ASP A 254 -4.42 -8.33 6.74
N GLU A 255 -5.36 -9.27 6.62
CA GLU A 255 -5.36 -10.26 5.55
C GLU A 255 -5.65 -9.64 4.17
N PHE A 256 -6.44 -8.57 4.10
CA PHE A 256 -6.73 -7.90 2.84
C PHE A 256 -5.49 -7.17 2.33
N GLU A 257 -4.75 -6.49 3.22
CA GLU A 257 -3.51 -5.81 2.88
C GLU A 257 -2.42 -6.79 2.43
N LYS A 258 -2.26 -7.94 3.10
CA LYS A 258 -1.36 -9.03 2.65
C LYS A 258 -1.73 -9.51 1.26
N TRP A 259 -3.00 -9.85 1.04
CA TRP A 259 -3.47 -10.31 -0.26
C TRP A 259 -3.22 -9.26 -1.35
N ARG A 260 -3.60 -8.01 -1.09
CA ARG A 260 -3.40 -6.89 -2.02
C ARG A 260 -1.92 -6.72 -2.36
N HIS A 261 -1.05 -6.78 -1.37
CA HIS A 261 0.40 -6.67 -1.56
C HIS A 261 0.97 -7.81 -2.41
N GLU A 262 0.54 -9.05 -2.20
CA GLU A 262 0.94 -10.18 -3.06
C GLU A 262 0.47 -10.03 -4.50
N GLU A 263 -0.77 -9.55 -4.71
CA GLU A 263 -1.27 -9.27 -6.05
C GLU A 263 -0.52 -8.13 -6.72
N ILE A 264 -0.16 -7.08 -5.99
CA ILE A 264 0.70 -6.00 -6.50
C ILE A 264 2.07 -6.56 -6.89
N PHE A 265 2.68 -7.43 -6.09
CA PHE A 265 3.95 -8.05 -6.47
C PHE A 265 3.82 -8.88 -7.76
N LYS A 266 2.73 -9.63 -7.94
CA LYS A 266 2.48 -10.36 -9.20
C LYS A 266 2.35 -9.43 -10.41
N ILE A 267 1.74 -8.26 -10.22
CA ILE A 267 1.44 -7.28 -11.28
C ILE A 267 2.64 -6.37 -11.58
N GLN A 268 3.29 -5.81 -10.56
CA GLN A 268 4.34 -4.79 -10.68
C GLN A 268 5.73 -5.26 -10.27
N LYS A 269 5.87 -6.47 -9.71
CA LYS A 269 7.17 -7.03 -9.30
C LYS A 269 7.92 -6.17 -8.27
N VAL A 270 7.18 -5.41 -7.46
CA VAL A 270 7.70 -4.63 -6.34
C VAL A 270 6.96 -4.98 -5.05
N ARG A 271 7.70 -5.12 -3.95
CA ARG A 271 7.16 -5.44 -2.63
C ARG A 271 7.20 -4.20 -1.73
N ASN A 272 6.21 -4.03 -0.88
CA ASN A 272 6.28 -3.13 0.27
C ASN A 272 6.94 -3.83 1.48
N PRO A 273 8.18 -3.44 1.88
CA PRO A 273 8.87 -4.03 3.04
C PRO A 273 8.09 -3.97 4.34
N TYR A 274 7.26 -2.95 4.50
CA TYR A 274 6.54 -2.69 5.74
C TYR A 274 5.23 -3.48 5.84
N VAL A 275 4.80 -4.13 4.75
CA VAL A 275 3.73 -5.13 4.75
C VAL A 275 4.30 -6.54 4.99
N ASP A 276 5.41 -6.89 4.33
CA ASP A 276 6.09 -8.17 4.53
C ASP A 276 6.68 -8.31 5.94
N HIS A 277 7.34 -7.25 6.40
CA HIS A 277 8.09 -7.21 7.64
C HIS A 277 7.79 -5.92 8.42
N PRO A 278 6.58 -5.82 9.04
CA PRO A 278 6.15 -4.63 9.77
C PRO A 278 7.13 -4.16 10.86
N TRP A 279 7.91 -5.07 11.43
CA TRP A 279 8.90 -4.77 12.45
C TRP A 279 10.07 -3.90 11.95
N MET A 280 10.30 -3.82 10.64
CA MET A 280 11.35 -2.95 10.07
C MET A 280 11.08 -1.46 10.30
N VAL A 281 9.82 -1.05 10.45
CA VAL A 281 9.45 0.35 10.75
C VAL A 281 10.10 0.81 12.07
N GLU A 282 10.19 -0.08 13.06
CA GLU A 282 10.78 0.25 14.37
C GLU A 282 12.30 0.36 14.34
N LEU A 283 12.95 -0.18 13.30
CA LEU A 283 14.40 -0.10 13.12
C LEU A 283 14.83 1.16 12.36
N ILE A 284 13.88 1.85 11.72
CA ILE A 284 14.11 3.08 10.97
C ILE A 284 13.61 4.26 11.81
N GLU A 285 14.50 5.14 12.24
CA GLU A 285 14.18 6.34 13.03
C GLU A 285 13.81 7.54 12.15
N ASP A 286 14.22 7.57 10.86
CA ASP A 286 14.01 8.71 9.94
C ASP A 286 13.62 8.26 8.51
N PHE A 287 12.40 8.59 8.09
CA PHE A 287 11.81 8.20 6.81
C PHE A 287 11.70 9.33 5.78
#